data_AF-A0A1I3E064-F1
#
_entry.id   AF-A0A1I3E064-F1
#
_cell.length_a   1.000
_cell.length_b   1.000
_cell.length_c   1.000
_cell.angle_alpha   90.00
_cell.angle_beta   90.00
_cell.angle_gamma   90.00
#
_symmetry.space_group_name_H-M   'P 1'
#
loop_
_entity.id
_entity.type
_entity.pdbx_description
1 polymer ?
#
loop_
_entity_poly.entity_id
_entity_poly.type
_entity_poly.pdbx_seq_one_letter_code
_entity_poly.pdbx_strand_id
1 'polypeptide(L)' 'MGLNKRDDIFMLQVRLFRLAQLKWDKSAEECEQIFKKYGLNEYIETCYEEYHVQWDEANLADLEHYLKVKGLSI' A
#
# COMPACT_ATOMS: atom_id res chain seq x y z
N MET A 1 16.55 -1.26 -9.60
CA MET A 1 15.75 -2.22 -10.36
C MET A 1 15.80 -3.52 -9.57
N GLY A 2 14.67 -4.03 -9.07
CA GLY A 2 14.66 -5.23 -8.25
C GLY A 2 15.25 -6.40 -9.02
N LEU A 3 16.04 -7.21 -8.32
CA LEU A 3 16.79 -8.31 -8.93
C LEU A 3 15.88 -9.55 -9.12
N ASN A 4 14.67 -9.53 -8.55
CA ASN A 4 13.61 -10.54 -8.68
C ASN A 4 12.25 -9.98 -8.21
N LYS A 5 11.16 -10.71 -8.49
CA LYS A 5 9.76 -10.32 -8.14
C LYS A 5 9.58 -9.95 -6.65
N ARG A 6 10.28 -10.61 -5.73
CA ARG A 6 10.16 -10.32 -4.30
C ARG A 6 10.75 -8.96 -3.95
N ASP A 7 11.88 -8.60 -4.55
CA ASP A 7 12.48 -7.27 -4.38
C ASP A 7 11.55 -6.18 -4.94
N ASP A 8 10.91 -6.43 -6.08
CA ASP A 8 9.96 -5.48 -6.67
C ASP A 8 8.71 -5.29 -5.81
N ILE A 9 8.14 -6.38 -5.25
CA ILE A 9 7.03 -6.31 -4.28
C ILE A 9 7.44 -5.48 -3.07
N PHE A 10 8.63 -5.73 -2.50
CA PHE A 10 9.12 -4.99 -1.35
C PHE A 10 9.29 -3.50 -1.66
N MET A 11 9.87 -3.15 -2.81
CA MET A 11 10.04 -1.76 -3.22
C MET A 11 8.69 -1.07 -3.46
N LEU A 12 7.70 -1.79 -4.02
CA LEU A 12 6.33 -1.30 -4.18
C LEU A 12 5.67 -1.04 -2.81
N GLN A 13 5.77 -1.98 -1.87
CA GLN A 13 5.25 -1.81 -0.50
C GLN A 13 5.86 -0.60 0.19
N VAL A 14 7.19 -0.43 0.12
CA VAL A 14 7.89 0.74 0.69
C VAL A 14 7.44 2.04 0.04
N ARG A 15 7.29 2.05 -1.30
CA ARG A 15 6.83 3.24 -2.04
C ARG A 15 5.41 3.62 -1.65
N LEU A 16 4.48 2.67 -1.66
CA LEU A 16 3.08 2.90 -1.29
C LEU A 16 2.94 3.30 0.18
N PHE A 17 3.72 2.70 1.09
CA PHE A 17 3.76 3.10 2.49
C PHE A 17 4.16 4.57 2.66
N ARG A 18 5.20 5.01 1.93
CA ARG A 18 5.65 6.42 1.99
C ARG A 18 4.61 7.38 1.42
N LEU A 19 3.98 7.03 0.31
CA LEU A 19 2.96 7.88 -0.32
C LEU A 19 1.67 7.92 0.50
N ALA A 20 1.28 6.81 1.12
CA ALA A 20 0.15 6.74 2.02
C ALA A 20 0.30 7.71 3.21
N GLN A 21 1.49 7.82 3.81
CA GLN A 21 1.76 8.82 4.86
C GLN A 21 1.46 10.25 4.39
N LEU A 22 1.90 10.60 3.18
CA LEU A 22 1.69 11.93 2.62
C LEU A 22 0.23 12.18 2.28
N LYS A 23 -0.44 11.20 1.66
CA LYS A 23 -1.82 11.33 1.18
C LYS A 23 -2.82 11.37 2.34
N TRP A 24 -2.57 10.56 3.37
CA TRP A 24 -3.47 10.42 4.51
C TRP A 24 -3.16 11.38 5.66
N ASP A 25 -2.13 12.22 5.51
CA ASP A 25 -1.61 13.11 6.56
C ASP A 25 -1.36 12.35 7.87
N LYS A 26 -0.57 11.27 7.77
CA LYS A 26 -0.25 10.38 8.90
C LYS A 26 1.24 10.26 9.10
N SER A 27 1.64 10.24 10.37
CA SER A 27 2.99 9.86 10.75
C SER A 27 3.30 8.43 10.30
N ALA A 28 4.59 8.10 10.22
CA ALA A 28 5.02 6.73 9.91
C ALA A 28 4.45 5.71 10.90
N GLU A 29 4.35 6.06 12.19
CA GLU A 29 3.79 5.19 13.22
C GLU A 29 2.29 4.92 13.02
N GLU A 30 1.49 5.97 12.80
CA GLU A 30 0.06 5.81 12.52
C GLU A 30 -0.19 5.01 11.23
N CYS A 31 0.60 5.27 10.19
CA CYS A 31 0.51 4.53 8.94
C CYS A 31 0.92 3.06 9.14
N GLU A 32 1.97 2.79 9.92
CA GLU A 32 2.40 1.41 10.23
C GLU A 32 1.30 0.65 10.98
N GLN A 33 0.62 1.29 11.94
CA GLN A 33 -0.51 0.69 12.66
C GLN A 33 -1.66 0.33 11.71
N ILE A 34 -1.96 1.17 10.72
CA ILE A 34 -2.97 0.86 9.68
C ILE A 34 -2.52 -0.32 8.82
N PHE A 35 -1.29 -0.28 8.30
CA PHE A 35 -0.75 -1.35 7.45
C PHE A 35 -0.76 -2.70 8.16
N LYS A 36 -0.35 -2.75 9.43
CA LYS A 36 -0.39 -3.95 10.27
C LYS A 36 -1.82 -4.41 10.56
N LYS A 37 -2.71 -3.51 10.98
CA LYS A 37 -4.08 -3.85 11.39
C LYS A 37 -4.91 -4.42 10.26
N TYR A 38 -4.73 -3.92 9.03
CA TYR A 38 -5.54 -4.31 7.87
C TYR A 38 -4.83 -5.25 6.90
N GLY A 39 -3.57 -5.61 7.16
CA GLY A 39 -2.78 -6.51 6.31
C GLY A 39 -2.54 -5.93 4.92
N LEU A 40 -2.12 -4.66 4.85
CA LEU A 40 -1.99 -3.96 3.56
C LEU A 40 -0.81 -4.48 2.74
N ASN A 41 0.27 -4.94 3.37
CA ASN A 41 1.42 -5.49 2.65
C ASN A 41 1.07 -6.81 1.96
N GLU A 42 0.34 -7.68 2.64
CA GLU A 42 -0.17 -8.94 2.10
C GLU A 42 -1.17 -8.70 0.97
N TYR A 43 -2.01 -7.66 1.11
CA TYR A 43 -2.93 -7.25 0.06
C TYR A 43 -2.18 -6.72 -1.18
N ILE A 44 -1.17 -5.85 -0.99
CA ILE A 44 -0.29 -5.37 -2.07
C ILE A 44 0.41 -6.52 -2.77
N GLU A 45 0.90 -7.52 -2.03
CA GLU A 45 1.52 -8.72 -2.61
C GLU A 45 0.52 -9.53 -3.45
N THR A 46 -0.72 -9.67 -2.95
CA THR A 46 -1.80 -10.36 -3.67
C THR A 46 -2.16 -9.64 -4.98
N CYS A 47 -2.18 -8.30 -4.97
CA CYS A 47 -2.51 -7.47 -6.13
C CYS A 47 -1.29 -7.09 -6.99
N TYR A 48 -0.12 -7.70 -6.77
CA TYR A 48 1.13 -7.30 -7.42
C TYR A 48 1.04 -7.21 -8.95
N GLU A 49 0.41 -8.19 -9.61
CA GLU A 49 0.31 -8.25 -11.08
C GLU A 49 -0.38 -7.01 -11.68
N GLU A 50 -1.23 -6.33 -10.92
CA GLU A 50 -1.86 -5.08 -11.32
C GLU A 50 -1.08 -3.87 -10.81
N TYR A 51 -0.68 -3.89 -9.54
CA TYR A 51 -0.06 -2.73 -8.90
C TYR A 51 1.32 -2.37 -9.49
N HIS A 52 2.05 -3.33 -10.05
CA HIS A 52 3.37 -3.09 -10.63
C HIS A 52 3.31 -2.36 -11.99
N VAL A 53 2.15 -2.34 -12.66
CA VAL A 53 1.97 -1.66 -13.96
C VAL A 53 1.11 -0.39 -13.87
N GLN A 54 0.41 -0.18 -12.76
CA GLN A 54 -0.45 0.97 -12.53
C GLN A 54 0.29 2.15 -11.89
N TRP A 55 -0.34 3.32 -11.96
CA TRP A 55 0.13 4.52 -11.26
C TRP A 55 -0.11 4.43 -9.75
N ASP A 56 0.76 5.05 -8.97
CA ASP A 56 0.65 5.02 -7.50
C ASP A 56 -0.67 5.60 -7.00
N GLU A 57 -1.23 6.65 -7.63
CA GLU A 57 -2.57 7.15 -7.31
C GLU A 57 -3.66 6.09 -7.41
N ALA A 58 -3.61 5.22 -8.43
CA ALA A 58 -4.59 4.15 -8.61
C ALA A 58 -4.45 3.09 -7.51
N ASN A 59 -3.21 2.69 -7.23
CA ASN A 59 -2.90 1.76 -6.14
C ASN A 59 -3.37 2.31 -4.78
N LEU A 60 -3.12 3.59 -4.48
CA LEU A 60 -3.56 4.23 -3.24
C LEU A 60 -5.08 4.33 -3.13
N ALA A 61 -5.77 4.61 -4.23
CA ALA A 61 -7.24 4.63 -4.26
C ALA A 61 -7.83 3.24 -3.99
N ASP A 62 -7.21 2.18 -4.50
CA ASP A 62 -7.63 0.81 -4.21
C ASP A 62 -7.37 0.44 -2.74
N LEU A 63 -6.23 0.84 -2.16
CA LEU A 63 -5.97 0.67 -0.73
C LEU A 63 -7.00 1.40 0.14
N GLU A 64 -7.39 2.63 -0.22
CA GLU A 64 -8.45 3.38 0.46
C GLU A 64 -9.81 2.68 0.34
N HIS A 65 -10.12 2.12 -0.83
CA HIS A 65 -11.34 1.33 -1.03
C HIS A 65 -11.34 0.08 -0.15
N TYR A 66 -10.24 -0.67 -0.14
CA TYR A 66 -10.05 -1.85 0.70
C TYR A 66 -10.22 -1.53 2.19
N LEU A 67 -9.61 -0.43 2.67
CA LEU A 67 -9.77 0.05 4.05
C LEU A 67 -11.22 0.42 4.36
N LYS A 68 -11.91 1.09 3.42
CA LYS A 68 -13.32 1.47 3.55
C LYS A 68 -14.24 0.25 3.68
N VAL A 69 -14.02 -0.78 2.87
CA VAL A 69 -14.74 -2.07 2.97
C VAL A 69 -14.51 -2.73 4.33
N LYS A 70 -13.34 -2.52 4.95
CA LYS A 70 -13.00 -3.01 6.30
C LYS A 70 -13.42 -2.08 7.44
N GLY A 71 -14.14 -0.99 7.14
CA GLY A 71 -14.70 -0.09 8.14
C GLY A 71 -13.79 1.07 8.56
N LEU A 72 -12.67 1.32 7.87
CA LEU A 72 -11.85 2.52 8.06
C LEU A 72 -12.06 3.49 6.88
N SER A 73 -12.61 4.67 7.16
CA SER A 73 -12.62 5.79 6.21
C SER A 73 -11.50 6.75 6.57
N ILE A 74 -10.72 7.16 5.56
CA ILE A 74 -9.50 7.94 5.66
C ILE A 74 -9.45 8.94 4.50
#